data_AF-A0A9Q3Q073-F1
#
_entry.id   AF-A0A9Q3Q073-F1
#
_cell.length_a   1.000
_cell.length_b   1.000
_cell.length_c   1.000
_cell.angle_alpha   90.00
_cell.angle_beta   90.00
_cell.angle_gamma   90.00
#
_symmetry.space_group_name_H-M   'P 1'
#
loop_
_entity.id
_entity.type
_entity.pdbx_description
1 polymer ?
#
loop_
_entity_poly.entity_id
_entity_poly.type
_entity_poly.pdbx_seq_one_letter_code
_entity_poly.pdbx_strand_id
1 'polypeptide(L)'
;MDSYLDGAVFEVYTEFTPLNSLLNMKTTNRHMLRWQKAISEYRGNMTIIYKEGNSHTNADCLRRWPLDNVKRNPAYDHQVAEKFLLITWK
;
A
#
# COMPACT_ATOMS: atom_id res chain seq x y z
N MET A 1 9.11 1.48 -15.61
CA MET A 1 8.06 2.10 -16.44
C MET A 1 6.74 1.70 -15.82
N ASP A 2 6.32 2.43 -14.79
CA ASP A 2 5.03 2.21 -14.13
C ASP A 2 4.00 3.13 -14.80
N SER A 3 3.61 2.78 -16.03
CA SER A 3 2.98 3.70 -16.99
C SER A 3 1.45 3.79 -16.89
N TYR A 4 0.83 3.19 -15.87
CA TYR A 4 -0.64 3.17 -15.78
C TYR A 4 -1.23 4.40 -15.09
N LEU A 5 -0.51 4.97 -14.13
CA LEU A 5 -0.97 6.12 -13.32
C LEU A 5 -0.18 7.40 -13.59
N ASP A 6 0.86 7.33 -14.42
CA ASP A 6 1.69 8.48 -14.76
C ASP A 6 0.88 9.48 -15.62
N GLY A 7 0.71 10.70 -15.11
CA GLY A 7 -0.10 11.75 -15.74
C GLY A 7 -1.62 11.58 -15.66
N ALA A 8 -2.14 10.47 -15.13
CA ALA A 8 -3.58 10.25 -15.00
C ALA A 8 -4.15 10.93 -13.74
N VAL A 9 -5.37 11.46 -13.84
CA VAL A 9 -6.14 11.90 -12.65
C VAL A 9 -6.96 10.73 -12.15
N PHE A 10 -6.79 10.35 -10.88
CA PHE A 10 -7.45 9.18 -10.31
C PHE A 10 -7.86 9.35 -8.85
N GLU A 11 -8.80 8.52 -8.44
CA GLU A 11 -9.35 8.50 -7.08
C GLU A 11 -8.92 7.22 -6.37
N VAL A 12 -8.42 7.36 -5.15
CA VAL A 12 -8.05 6.25 -4.28
C VAL A 12 -9.06 6.15 -3.15
N TYR A 13 -9.83 5.07 -3.15
CA TYR A 13 -10.77 4.76 -2.08
C TYR A 13 -10.05 3.95 -0.99
N THR A 14 -10.12 4.42 0.25
CA THR A 14 -9.48 3.75 1.39
C THR A 14 -10.36 3.77 2.63
N GLU A 15 -10.26 2.72 3.45
CA GLU A 15 -10.83 2.68 4.80
C GLU A 15 -9.86 3.22 5.87
N PHE A 16 -8.66 3.68 5.47
CA PHE A 16 -7.62 4.09 6.41
C PHE A 16 -7.54 5.61 6.55
N THR A 17 -8.24 6.14 7.56
CA THR A 17 -8.29 7.58 7.89
C THR A 17 -6.91 8.26 8.01
N PRO A 18 -5.87 7.63 8.58
CA PRO A 18 -4.54 8.26 8.66
C PRO A 18 -3.85 8.47 7.30
N LEU A 19 -4.36 7.88 6.21
CA LEU A 19 -3.84 8.17 4.88
C LEU A 19 -4.14 9.62 4.45
N ASN A 20 -5.28 10.17 4.90
CA ASN A 20 -5.63 11.57 4.67
C ASN A 20 -4.68 12.52 5.40
N SER A 21 -4.20 12.14 6.59
CA SER A 21 -3.24 12.93 7.36
C SER A 21 -1.79 12.66 6.95
N LEU A 22 -1.47 11.52 6.34
CA LEU A 22 -0.12 11.14 5.90
C LEU A 22 0.52 12.18 4.97
N LEU A 23 -0.28 12.78 4.07
CA LEU A 23 0.22 13.78 3.12
C LEU A 23 0.56 15.13 3.77
N ASN A 24 0.04 15.38 4.98
CA ASN A 24 0.17 16.66 5.68
C ASN A 24 0.98 16.54 6.99
N MET A 25 1.33 15.32 7.41
CA MET A 25 2.02 15.06 8.67
C MET A 25 3.53 15.04 8.49
N LYS A 26 4.25 15.68 9.43
CA LYS A 26 5.69 15.46 9.63
C LYS A 26 5.86 14.19 10.47
N THR A 27 6.22 13.09 9.83
CA THR A 27 6.41 11.79 10.52
C THR A 27 7.89 11.52 10.78
N THR A 28 8.23 11.09 11.99
CA THR A 28 9.55 10.56 12.34
C THR A 28 9.65 9.06 12.07
N ASN A 29 8.54 8.40 11.73
CA ASN A 29 8.52 6.97 11.42
C ASN A 29 9.04 6.73 10.00
N ARG A 30 10.18 6.04 9.89
CA ARG A 30 10.84 5.70 8.62
C ARG A 30 9.92 4.98 7.61
N HIS A 31 8.99 4.15 8.08
CA HIS A 31 8.06 3.43 7.21
C HIS A 31 7.02 4.38 6.61
N MET A 32 6.50 5.30 7.42
CA MET A 32 5.57 6.32 6.96
C MET A 32 6.24 7.32 6.02
N LEU A 33 7.51 7.68 6.28
CA LEU A 33 8.30 8.54 5.42
C LEU A 33 8.54 7.92 4.03
N ARG A 34 8.83 6.61 3.97
CA ARG A 34 8.96 5.88 2.70
C ARG A 34 7.69 5.97 1.87
N TRP A 35 6.54 5.72 2.49
CA TRP A 35 5.25 5.79 1.80
C TRP A 35 4.88 7.23 1.41
N GLN A 36 5.16 8.21 2.27
CA GLN A 36 4.94 9.62 1.97
C GLN A 36 5.72 10.05 0.72
N LYS A 37 6.99 9.64 0.59
CA LYS A 37 7.79 9.91 -0.60
C LYS A 37 7.21 9.24 -1.84
N ALA A 38 6.87 7.96 -1.77
CA ALA A 38 6.33 7.21 -2.91
C ALA A 38 4.99 7.78 -3.42
N ILE A 39 4.13 8.24 -2.50
CA ILE A 39 2.82 8.79 -2.84
C ILE A 39 2.95 10.26 -3.31
N SER A 40 4.01 10.97 -2.91
CA SER A 40 4.19 12.38 -3.25
C SER A 40 4.24 12.66 -4.75
N GLU A 41 4.72 11.71 -5.54
CA GLU A 41 4.80 11.78 -7.01
C GLU A 41 3.40 11.90 -7.64
N TYR A 42 2.38 11.34 -7.00
CA TYR A 42 1.00 11.32 -7.49
C TYR A 42 0.13 12.43 -6.86
N ARG A 43 0.66 13.22 -5.92
CA ARG A 43 -0.13 14.19 -5.13
C ARG A 43 -0.86 15.24 -5.98
N GLY A 44 -0.32 15.59 -7.15
CA GLY A 44 -0.94 16.57 -8.06
C GLY A 44 -2.19 16.05 -8.76
N ASN A 45 -2.27 14.74 -8.99
CA ASN A 45 -3.31 14.13 -9.83
C ASN A 45 -4.13 13.05 -9.09
N MET A 46 -3.87 12.83 -7.80
CA MET A 46 -4.54 11.81 -6.99
C MET A 46 -5.43 12.42 -5.91
N THR A 47 -6.69 11.98 -5.86
CA THR A 47 -7.64 12.33 -4.79
C THR A 47 -7.88 11.12 -3.89
N ILE A 48 -7.64 11.26 -2.58
CA ILE A 48 -7.89 10.19 -1.60
C ILE A 48 -9.27 10.40 -0.99
N ILE A 49 -10.13 9.38 -1.09
CA ILE A 49 -11.51 9.41 -0.59
C ILE A 49 -11.66 8.32 0.47
N TYR A 50 -12.11 8.72 1.66
CA TYR A 50 -12.44 7.77 2.72
C TYR A 50 -13.77 7.09 2.41
N LYS A 51 -13.81 5.77 2.52
CA LYS A 51 -15.02 4.96 2.34
C LYS A 51 -15.10 3.91 3.45
N GLU A 52 -16.31 3.64 3.95
CA GLU A 52 -16.50 2.69 5.04
C GLU A 52 -16.13 1.25 4.63
N GLY A 53 -15.48 0.50 5.53
CA GLY A 53 -14.88 -0.81 5.26
C GLY A 53 -15.85 -1.86 4.68
N ASN A 54 -17.14 -1.80 5.04
CA ASN A 54 -18.16 -2.72 4.53
C ASN A 54 -18.42 -2.60 3.02
N SER A 55 -17.90 -1.54 2.39
CA SER A 55 -18.04 -1.28 0.96
C SER A 55 -16.78 -1.58 0.14
N HIS A 56 -15.77 -2.19 0.77
CA HIS A 56 -14.49 -2.62 0.18
C HIS A 56 -14.43 -4.15 -0.02
N THR A 57 -15.53 -4.79 -0.41
CA THR A 57 -15.62 -6.25 -0.52
C THR A 57 -14.50 -6.85 -1.38
N ASN A 58 -14.18 -6.24 -2.53
CA ASN A 58 -13.14 -6.73 -3.43
C ASN A 58 -11.74 -6.67 -2.80
N ALA A 59 -11.39 -5.54 -2.18
CA ALA A 59 -10.09 -5.34 -1.55
C ALA A 59 -9.93 -6.21 -0.30
N ASP A 60 -10.99 -6.36 0.50
CA ASP A 60 -10.99 -7.20 1.70
C ASP A 60 -10.90 -8.70 1.35
N CYS A 61 -11.60 -9.15 0.30
CA CYS A 61 -11.47 -10.51 -0.21
C CYS A 61 -10.02 -10.81 -0.64
N LEU A 62 -9.38 -9.91 -1.38
CA LEU A 62 -7.98 -10.08 -1.81
C LEU A 62 -7.00 -10.06 -0.64
N ARG A 63 -7.23 -9.21 0.37
CA ARG A 63 -6.40 -9.15 1.57
C ARG A 63 -6.46 -10.45 2.38
N ARG A 64 -7.62 -11.09 2.43
CA ARG A 64 -7.84 -12.35 3.19
C ARG A 64 -7.29 -13.59 2.48
N TRP A 65 -7.00 -13.50 1.18
CA TRP A 65 -6.47 -14.59 0.36
C TRP A 65 -5.18 -14.16 -0.36
N PRO A 66 -4.12 -13.80 0.38
CA PRO A 66 -2.85 -13.44 -0.24
C PRO A 66 -2.26 -14.67 -0.94
N LEU A 67 -1.73 -14.47 -2.15
CA LEU A 67 -0.92 -15.48 -2.82
C LEU A 67 0.35 -15.74 -2.00
N ASP A 68 0.83 -16.98 -2.03
CA ASP A 68 2.11 -17.32 -1.41
C ASP A 68 3.23 -16.43 -1.94
N ASN A 69 4.11 -16.01 -1.03
CA ASN A 69 5.28 -15.20 -1.35
C ASN A 69 6.40 -16.08 -1.95
N VAL A 70 6.13 -16.68 -3.11
CA VAL A 70 7.05 -17.54 -3.87
C VAL A 70 7.60 -16.80 -5.08
N LYS A 71 8.80 -17.18 -5.57
CA LYS A 71 9.45 -16.55 -6.73
C LYS A 71 8.61 -16.51 -8.01
N ARG A 72 7.59 -17.38 -8.11
CA ARG A 72 6.62 -17.42 -9.22
C ARG A 72 5.59 -16.28 -9.15
N ASN A 73 5.34 -15.74 -7.96
CA ASN A 73 4.45 -14.60 -7.76
C ASN A 73 5.14 -13.33 -8.28
N PRO A 74 4.54 -12.56 -9.21
CA PRO A 74 5.13 -11.31 -9.70
C PRO A 74 5.31 -10.26 -8.59
N ALA A 75 4.59 -10.38 -7.48
CA ALA A 75 4.75 -9.54 -6.29
C ALA A 75 5.71 -10.14 -5.24
N TYR A 76 6.60 -11.06 -5.62
CA TYR A 76 7.56 -11.70 -4.72
C TYR A 76 8.46 -10.68 -4.00
N ASP A 77 8.40 -10.66 -2.67
CA ASP A 77 9.28 -9.84 -1.81
C ASP A 77 10.25 -10.74 -1.04
N HIS A 78 11.52 -10.73 -1.46
CA HIS A 78 12.59 -11.52 -0.85
C HIS A 78 12.79 -11.16 0.64
N GLN A 79 12.61 -9.90 1.03
CA GLN A 79 12.84 -9.42 2.39
C GLN A 79 11.78 -9.93 3.37
N VAL A 80 10.55 -10.13 2.89
CA VAL A 80 9.46 -10.72 3.68
C VAL A 80 9.67 -12.22 3.85
N ALA A 81 10.11 -12.91 2.80
CA ALA A 81 10.38 -14.36 2.85
C ALA A 81 11.45 -14.73 3.88
N GLU A 82 12.52 -13.95 3.99
CA GLU A 82 13.58 -14.14 5.00
C GLU A 82 13.07 -13.92 6.42
N LYS A 83 12.14 -12.97 6.62
CA LYS A 83 11.60 -12.64 7.95
C LYS A 83 10.67 -13.72 8.49
N PHE A 84 9.89 -14.40 7.64
CA PHE A 84 9.07 -15.54 8.04
C PHE A 84 9.91 -16.73 8.50
N LEU A 85 11.05 -16.97 7.85
CA LEU A 85 12.01 -18.01 8.26
C LEU A 85 12.67 -17.73 9.62
N LEU A 86 12.75 -16.47 10.06
CA LEU A 86 13.33 -16.11 11.36
C LEU A 86 12.32 -16.22 12.52
N ILE A 87 11.02 -16.29 12.25
CA ILE A 87 9.96 -16.37 13.27
C ILE A 87 9.56 -17.82 13.56
N THR A 88 9.76 -18.73 12.60
CA THR A 88 9.40 -20.16 12.73
C THR A 88 10.46 -21.04 13.38
N TRP A 89 11.60 -20.47 13.80
CA TRP A 89 12.68 -21.16 14.51
C TRP A 89 13.02 -20.50 15.86
N LYS A 90 11.98 -20.13 16.63
CA LYS A 90 12.14 -19.78 18.05
C LYS A 90 11.05 -20.44 18.89
#